data_AF-Q9TXQ0-F1
#
_entry.id   AF-Q9TXQ0-F1
#
_cell.length_a   1.000
_cell.length_b   1.000
_cell.length_c   1.000
_cell.angle_alpha   90.00
_cell.angle_beta   90.00
_cell.angle_gamma   90.00
#
_symmetry.space_group_name_H-M   'P 1'
#
loop_
_entity.id
_entity.type
_entity.pdbx_description
1 polymer ?
#
loop_
_entity_poly.entity_id
_entity_poly.type
_entity_poly.pdbx_seq_one_letter_code
_entity_poly.pdbx_strand_id
1 'polypeptide(L)'
;MSINYSKMQVKSLFQPSLLDMSLDVADFVFEKMEPKDLLTTRKVCRGFRTAVDHFGVRFDTIIFKLYDNCIKMILDEECIRYLDAHSGGATVAHREQKIVLESGNFVEIALNDLKMALKNVSSLNIFNKTEERDDMMVTSFLGYLESEKCIYVKQIHFEVFSFGGRLNCGGFSLDPGACTQRFRSPRW
;
A
#
# COMPACT_ATOMS: atom_id res chain seq x y z
N MET A 1 17.49 62.81 33.19
CA MET A 1 16.91 61.53 33.66
C MET A 1 17.13 60.51 32.57
N SER A 2 18.06 59.56 32.77
CA SER A 2 18.42 58.56 31.75
C SER A 2 17.85 57.21 32.15
N ILE A 3 16.92 56.69 31.34
CA ILE A 3 16.28 55.39 31.56
C ILE A 3 17.22 54.30 31.04
N ASN A 4 17.74 53.50 31.97
CA ASN A 4 18.64 52.39 31.69
C ASN A 4 17.79 51.19 31.21
N TYR A 5 17.80 50.90 29.91
CA TYR A 5 17.19 49.69 29.37
C TYR A 5 18.09 48.48 29.70
N SER A 6 17.87 47.92 30.89
CA SER A 6 18.45 46.65 31.31
C SER A 6 18.01 45.53 30.37
N LYS A 7 19.00 44.99 29.66
CA LYS A 7 18.96 43.87 28.71
C LYS A 7 18.31 42.63 29.37
N MET A 8 16.99 42.51 29.27
CA MET A 8 16.28 41.28 29.66
C MET A 8 16.73 40.17 28.71
N GLN A 9 17.59 39.28 29.21
CA GLN A 9 17.86 38.01 28.54
C GLN A 9 16.56 37.20 28.57
N VAL A 10 15.82 37.25 27.47
CA VAL A 10 14.72 36.30 27.20
C VAL A 10 15.38 34.93 27.14
N LYS A 11 15.34 34.20 28.26
CA LYS A 11 15.60 32.76 28.27
C LYS A 11 14.61 32.18 27.28
N SER A 12 15.05 31.87 26.07
CA SER A 12 14.25 31.08 25.13
C SER A 12 13.98 29.76 25.84
N LEU A 13 12.77 29.61 26.36
CA LEU A 13 12.28 28.32 26.81
C LEU A 13 12.36 27.44 25.56
N PHE A 14 13.38 26.59 25.52
CA PHE A 14 13.47 25.50 24.56
C PHE A 14 12.21 24.68 24.81
N GLN A 15 11.16 24.95 24.03
CA GLN A 15 10.04 24.04 23.95
C GLN A 15 10.62 22.84 23.22
N PRO A 16 10.76 21.68 23.89
CA PRO A 16 11.18 20.47 23.20
C PRO A 16 10.24 20.31 22.01
N SER A 17 10.82 20.36 20.82
CA SER A 17 10.08 20.10 19.62
C SER A 17 9.71 18.63 19.64
N LEU A 18 8.63 18.25 18.94
CA LEU A 18 8.29 16.83 18.86
C LEU A 18 9.40 15.99 18.18
N LEU A 19 10.34 16.66 17.48
CA LEU A 19 11.54 16.05 16.90
C LEU A 19 12.61 15.73 17.94
N ASP A 20 12.52 16.30 19.15
CA ASP A 20 13.41 16.01 20.27
C ASP A 20 12.93 14.79 21.08
N MET A 21 11.78 14.20 20.73
CA MET A 21 11.31 12.96 21.35
C MET A 21 12.16 11.77 20.85
N SER A 22 12.44 10.82 21.74
CA SER A 22 13.10 9.57 21.34
C SER A 22 12.23 8.79 20.35
N LEU A 23 12.86 8.14 19.36
CA LEU A 23 12.18 7.33 18.35
C LEU A 23 11.20 6.32 18.97
N ASP A 24 11.57 5.68 20.09
CA ASP A 24 10.71 4.74 20.81
C ASP A 24 9.34 5.33 21.21
N VAL A 25 9.30 6.62 21.57
CA VAL A 25 8.05 7.28 21.96
C VAL A 25 7.25 7.69 20.72
N ALA A 26 7.93 8.09 19.64
CA ALA A 26 7.28 8.35 18.36
C ALA A 26 6.63 7.07 17.80
N ASP A 27 7.33 5.95 17.84
CA ASP A 27 6.84 4.65 17.40
C ASP A 27 5.61 4.22 18.22
N PHE A 28 5.63 4.43 19.55
CA PHE A 28 4.48 4.17 20.41
C PHE A 28 3.26 5.03 20.04
N VAL A 29 3.47 6.31 19.68
CA VAL A 29 2.39 7.19 19.20
C VAL A 29 1.87 6.70 17.85
N PHE A 30 2.76 6.40 16.90
CA PHE A 30 2.40 5.96 15.55
C PHE A 30 1.72 4.59 15.52
N GLU A 31 2.06 3.69 16.44
CA GLU A 31 1.37 2.40 16.59
C GLU A 31 -0.11 2.55 16.96
N LYS A 32 -0.50 3.69 17.56
CA LYS A 32 -1.90 3.99 17.89
C LYS A 32 -2.62 4.79 16.82
N MET A 33 -1.94 5.20 15.75
CA MET A 33 -2.52 5.98 14.67
C MET A 33 -3.05 5.07 13.57
N GLU A 34 -4.19 5.43 13.01
CA GLU A 34 -4.70 4.76 11.82
C GLU A 34 -3.75 5.03 10.63
N PRO A 35 -3.66 4.10 9.65
CA PRO A 35 -2.81 4.27 8.47
C PRO A 35 -2.99 5.62 7.75
N LYS A 36 -4.23 6.11 7.71
CA LYS A 36 -4.58 7.42 7.13
C LYS A 36 -3.96 8.59 7.88
N ASP A 37 -3.95 8.53 9.21
CA ASP A 37 -3.39 9.57 10.05
C ASP A 37 -1.86 9.58 9.95
N LEU A 38 -1.25 8.40 9.80
CA LEU A 38 0.18 8.29 9.48
C LEU A 38 0.52 8.96 8.13
N LEU A 39 -0.26 8.69 7.08
CA LEU A 39 -0.08 9.33 5.77
C LEU A 39 -0.28 10.86 5.82
N THR A 40 -1.20 11.33 6.66
CA THR A 40 -1.42 12.76 6.87
C THR A 40 -0.25 13.39 7.62
N THR A 41 0.20 12.74 8.69
CA THR A 41 1.34 13.14 9.53
C THR A 41 2.63 13.24 8.72
N ARG A 42 2.85 12.31 7.79
CA ARG A 42 3.96 12.30 6.83
C ARG A 42 4.06 13.58 5.98
N LYS A 43 2.93 14.27 5.76
CA LYS A 43 2.87 15.52 4.98
C LYS A 43 3.13 16.77 5.82
N VAL A 44 3.11 16.69 7.15
CA VAL A 44 3.20 17.85 8.05
C VAL A 44 4.59 18.48 8.06
N CYS A 45 5.64 17.71 8.37
CA CYS A 45 7.02 18.21 8.39
C CYS A 45 8.04 17.13 8.02
N ARG A 46 9.29 17.53 7.74
CA ARG A 46 10.37 16.59 7.33
C ARG A 46 10.69 15.55 8.41
N GLY A 47 10.63 15.94 9.68
CA GLY A 47 10.91 15.02 10.78
C GLY A 47 9.81 13.96 10.93
N PHE A 48 8.54 14.35 10.91
CA PHE A 48 7.42 13.41 10.86
C PHE A 48 7.47 12.51 9.62
N ARG A 49 7.82 13.06 8.45
CA ARG A 49 8.01 12.25 7.25
C ARG A 49 9.03 11.15 7.48
N THR A 50 10.19 11.50 8.03
CA THR A 50 11.28 10.55 8.31
C THR A 50 10.85 9.51 9.33
N ALA A 51 10.14 9.93 10.38
CA ALA A 51 9.69 9.04 11.44
C ALA A 51 8.58 8.08 10.96
N VAL A 52 7.60 8.56 10.19
CA VAL A 52 6.57 7.72 9.55
C VAL A 52 7.18 6.80 8.49
N ASP A 53 8.15 7.29 7.70
CA ASP A 53 8.87 6.45 6.72
C ASP A 53 9.68 5.34 7.42
N HIS A 54 10.21 5.59 8.62
CA HIS A 54 10.91 4.60 9.43
C HIS A 54 9.95 3.58 10.08
N PHE A 55 8.88 4.07 10.70
CA PHE A 55 7.86 3.24 11.34
C PHE A 55 7.11 2.35 10.32
N GLY A 56 6.84 2.92 9.14
CA GLY A 56 6.06 2.32 8.07
C GLY A 56 4.55 2.52 8.25
N VAL A 57 3.78 2.44 7.17
CA VAL A 57 2.31 2.46 7.25
C VAL A 57 1.83 1.02 7.10
N ARG A 58 1.50 0.37 8.21
CA ARG A 58 1.09 -1.04 8.22
C ARG A 58 -0.41 -1.18 7.98
N PHE A 59 -0.78 -2.07 7.08
CA PHE A 59 -2.16 -2.48 6.86
C PHE A 59 -2.34 -3.92 7.36
N ASP A 60 -3.46 -4.21 8.00
CA ASP A 60 -3.71 -5.58 8.47
C ASP A 60 -3.98 -6.49 7.28
N THR A 61 -4.88 -6.06 6.38
CA THR A 61 -5.30 -6.84 5.22
C THR A 61 -5.50 -5.98 3.99
N ILE A 62 -4.96 -6.43 2.85
CA ILE A 62 -5.33 -5.91 1.53
C ILE A 62 -6.36 -6.85 0.92
N ILE A 63 -7.48 -6.30 0.47
CA ILE A 63 -8.42 -7.03 -0.39
C ILE A 63 -8.33 -6.48 -1.81
N PHE A 64 -7.88 -7.31 -2.75
CA PHE A 64 -7.71 -6.98 -4.17
C PHE A 64 -8.75 -7.71 -5.01
N LYS A 65 -9.72 -6.99 -5.58
CA LYS A 65 -10.84 -7.56 -6.33
C LYS A 65 -10.77 -7.18 -7.81
N LEU A 66 -10.78 -8.18 -8.67
CA LEU A 66 -10.85 -8.02 -10.13
C LEU A 66 -12.31 -8.10 -10.58
N TYR A 67 -12.76 -7.15 -11.38
CA TYR A 67 -14.08 -7.11 -12.05
C TYR A 67 -13.87 -6.79 -13.52
N ASP A 68 -14.84 -7.11 -14.39
CA ASP A 68 -14.73 -6.96 -15.87
C ASP A 68 -14.39 -5.55 -16.37
N ASN A 69 -14.59 -4.51 -15.56
CA ASN A 69 -14.32 -3.13 -15.97
C ASN A 69 -13.57 -2.31 -14.93
N CYS A 70 -13.18 -2.93 -13.82
CA CYS A 70 -12.46 -2.22 -12.78
C CYS A 70 -11.71 -3.16 -11.84
N ILE A 71 -10.70 -2.61 -11.20
CA ILE A 71 -10.03 -3.24 -10.06
C ILE A 71 -10.41 -2.45 -8.80
N LYS A 72 -10.68 -3.15 -7.71
CA LYS A 72 -10.84 -2.54 -6.39
C LYS A 72 -9.74 -3.01 -5.47
N MET A 73 -9.08 -2.08 -4.80
CA MET A 73 -8.15 -2.37 -3.72
C MET A 73 -8.74 -1.78 -2.43
N ILE A 74 -8.88 -2.61 -1.40
CA ILE A 74 -9.40 -2.19 -0.09
C ILE A 74 -8.28 -2.33 0.92
N LEU A 75 -7.93 -1.23 1.60
CA LEU A 75 -6.90 -1.11 2.62
C LEU A 75 -7.56 -0.74 3.96
N ASP A 76 -7.69 -1.67 4.91
CA ASP A 76 -8.30 -1.41 6.23
C ASP A 76 -9.57 -0.54 6.15
N GLU A 77 -10.54 -0.96 5.33
CA GLU A 77 -11.82 -0.29 5.01
C GLU A 77 -11.79 0.79 3.91
N GLU A 78 -10.62 1.35 3.55
CA GLU A 78 -10.52 2.32 2.47
C GLU A 78 -10.55 1.65 1.09
N CYS A 79 -11.59 1.93 0.29
CA CYS A 79 -11.72 1.38 -1.06
C CYS A 79 -11.20 2.35 -2.12
N ILE A 80 -10.18 1.92 -2.86
CA ILE A 80 -9.67 2.56 -4.07
C ILE A 80 -10.17 1.78 -5.28
N ARG A 81 -10.68 2.48 -6.29
CA ARG A 81 -11.20 1.88 -7.53
C ARG A 81 -10.38 2.38 -8.72
N TYR A 82 -9.92 1.46 -9.54
CA TYR A 82 -9.18 1.71 -10.77
C TYR A 82 -10.08 1.32 -11.94
N LEU A 83 -10.36 2.26 -12.84
CA LEU A 83 -11.23 2.05 -13.99
C LEU A 83 -10.54 2.56 -15.24
N ASP A 84 -10.87 1.96 -16.38
CA ASP A 84 -10.49 2.52 -17.68
C ASP A 84 -11.18 3.87 -17.90
N ALA A 85 -10.45 4.84 -18.44
CA ALA A 85 -11.01 6.14 -18.79
C ALA A 85 -11.54 6.10 -20.24
N HIS A 86 -12.72 6.65 -20.49
CA HIS A 86 -13.36 6.58 -21.81
C HIS A 86 -12.52 7.20 -22.95
N SER A 87 -11.66 8.17 -22.63
CA SER A 87 -10.75 8.84 -23.57
C SER A 87 -9.42 8.10 -23.80
N GLY A 88 -9.27 6.89 -23.27
CA GLY A 88 -7.97 6.30 -23.00
C GLY A 88 -7.37 6.89 -21.71
N GLY A 89 -6.55 6.09 -21.04
CA GLY A 89 -5.97 6.41 -19.74
C GLY A 89 -6.65 5.65 -18.59
N ALA A 90 -6.62 6.21 -17.39
CA ALA A 90 -7.18 5.57 -16.21
C ALA A 90 -7.87 6.56 -15.29
N THR A 91 -8.92 6.11 -14.61
CA THR A 91 -9.56 6.84 -13.51
C THR A 91 -9.28 6.12 -12.20
N VAL A 92 -8.67 6.82 -11.25
CA VAL A 92 -8.49 6.36 -9.88
C VAL A 92 -9.50 7.09 -9.01
N ALA A 93 -10.42 6.36 -8.39
CA ALA A 93 -11.46 6.90 -7.52
C ALA A 93 -11.27 6.41 -6.09
N HIS A 94 -11.29 7.35 -5.15
CA HIS A 94 -11.24 7.09 -3.71
C HIS A 94 -12.26 7.99 -3.02
N ARG A 95 -13.23 7.37 -2.35
CA ARG A 95 -14.39 8.09 -1.76
C ARG A 95 -15.08 8.97 -2.82
N GLU A 96 -15.19 10.27 -2.57
CA GLU A 96 -15.78 11.26 -3.48
C GLU A 96 -14.74 11.88 -4.44
N GLN A 97 -13.46 11.56 -4.27
CA GLN A 97 -12.38 12.07 -5.09
C GLN A 97 -12.15 11.16 -6.29
N LYS A 98 -11.97 11.76 -7.45
CA LYS A 98 -11.60 11.08 -8.69
C LYS A 98 -10.43 11.81 -9.32
N ILE A 99 -9.42 11.05 -9.70
CA ILE A 99 -8.26 11.53 -10.43
C ILE A 99 -8.31 10.84 -11.79
N VAL A 100 -8.33 11.63 -12.85
CA VAL A 100 -8.23 11.13 -14.22
C VAL A 100 -6.78 11.28 -14.66
N LEU A 101 -6.18 10.17 -15.08
CA LEU A 101 -4.83 10.10 -15.62
C LEU A 101 -4.95 10.00 -17.14
N GLU A 102 -4.41 10.99 -17.85
CA GLU A 102 -4.50 11.11 -19.31
C GLU A 102 -3.80 9.96 -20.06
N SER A 103 -2.93 9.23 -19.37
CA SER A 103 -2.22 8.08 -19.94
C SER A 103 -2.00 7.01 -18.87
N GLY A 104 -1.78 5.78 -19.32
CA GLY A 104 -1.52 4.62 -18.47
C GLY A 104 -2.70 3.66 -18.43
N ASN A 105 -2.38 2.36 -18.31
CA ASN A 105 -3.36 1.30 -18.17
C ASN A 105 -3.79 1.20 -16.69
N PHE A 106 -5.10 1.22 -16.42
CA PHE A 106 -5.62 1.17 -15.05
C PHE A 106 -5.19 -0.10 -14.29
N VAL A 107 -4.96 -1.22 -15.00
CA VAL A 107 -4.43 -2.46 -14.43
C VAL A 107 -3.00 -2.26 -13.95
N GLU A 108 -2.13 -1.70 -14.80
CA GLU A 108 -0.73 -1.42 -14.42
C GLU A 108 -0.65 -0.47 -13.22
N ILE A 109 -1.50 0.56 -13.17
CA ILE A 109 -1.57 1.48 -12.05
C ILE A 109 -2.01 0.75 -10.77
N ALA A 110 -3.06 -0.07 -10.84
CA ALA A 110 -3.53 -0.84 -9.70
C ALA A 110 -2.46 -1.82 -9.18
N LEU A 111 -1.71 -2.48 -10.08
CA LEU A 111 -0.65 -3.43 -9.71
C LEU A 111 0.57 -2.73 -9.11
N ASN A 112 0.91 -1.53 -9.60
CA ASN A 112 1.96 -0.70 -9.01
C ASN A 112 1.59 -0.25 -7.59
N ASP A 113 0.35 0.17 -7.38
CA ASP A 113 -0.15 0.55 -6.07
C ASP A 113 -0.19 -0.66 -5.12
N LEU A 114 -0.67 -1.82 -5.61
CA LEU A 114 -0.62 -3.09 -4.87
C LEU A 114 0.82 -3.42 -4.46
N LYS A 115 1.78 -3.33 -5.38
CA LYS A 115 3.21 -3.57 -5.09
C LYS A 115 3.74 -2.68 -3.97
N MET A 116 3.33 -1.42 -3.93
CA MET A 116 3.72 -0.50 -2.87
C MET A 116 3.07 -0.87 -1.54
N ALA A 117 1.78 -1.20 -1.56
CA ALA A 117 1.01 -1.55 -0.37
C ALA A 117 1.47 -2.90 0.24
N LEU A 118 1.87 -3.86 -0.59
CA LEU A 118 2.36 -5.18 -0.17
C LEU A 118 3.61 -5.13 0.72
N LYS A 119 4.37 -4.03 0.69
CA LYS A 119 5.56 -3.87 1.54
C LYS A 119 5.22 -3.77 3.03
N ASN A 120 3.97 -3.44 3.36
CA ASN A 120 3.56 -3.16 4.73
C ASN A 120 2.24 -3.85 5.10
N VAL A 121 1.90 -4.97 4.45
CA VAL A 121 0.67 -5.70 4.77
C VAL A 121 0.98 -7.07 5.36
N SER A 122 0.16 -7.53 6.31
CA SER A 122 0.26 -8.88 6.84
C SER A 122 -0.45 -9.93 5.98
N SER A 123 -1.60 -9.60 5.38
CA SER A 123 -2.43 -10.52 4.61
C SER A 123 -2.91 -9.94 3.29
N LEU A 124 -2.90 -10.75 2.23
CA LEU A 124 -3.41 -10.39 0.90
C LEU A 124 -4.55 -11.33 0.50
N ASN A 125 -5.76 -10.79 0.35
CA ASN A 125 -6.92 -11.54 -0.14
C ASN A 125 -7.27 -11.09 -1.56
N ILE A 126 -7.26 -12.00 -2.52
CA ILE A 126 -7.46 -11.73 -3.93
C ILE A 126 -8.75 -12.39 -4.37
N PHE A 127 -9.66 -11.63 -4.98
CA PHE A 127 -10.95 -12.12 -5.45
C PHE A 127 -11.06 -11.89 -6.94
N ASN A 128 -11.37 -12.94 -7.69
CA ASN A 128 -11.76 -12.78 -9.07
C ASN A 128 -13.28 -12.74 -9.19
N LYS A 129 -13.84 -11.66 -9.69
CA LYS A 129 -15.28 -11.52 -9.99
C LYS A 129 -15.48 -11.14 -11.46
N THR A 130 -14.49 -11.39 -12.32
CA THR A 130 -14.67 -11.26 -13.77
C THR A 130 -15.57 -12.38 -14.28
N GLU A 131 -16.41 -12.10 -15.25
CA GLU A 131 -17.04 -13.13 -16.08
C GLU A 131 -15.96 -13.71 -17.02
N GLU A 132 -16.18 -14.92 -17.57
CA GLU A 132 -15.18 -15.65 -18.38
C GLU A 132 -14.62 -14.88 -19.61
N ARG A 133 -15.18 -13.71 -19.93
CA ARG A 133 -14.84 -12.91 -21.11
C ARG A 133 -13.61 -12.03 -20.94
N ASP A 134 -13.19 -11.70 -19.71
CA ASP A 134 -12.05 -10.79 -19.49
C ASP A 134 -10.80 -11.50 -18.96
N ASP A 135 -10.24 -12.36 -19.80
CA ASP A 135 -8.97 -13.06 -19.52
C ASP A 135 -7.78 -12.08 -19.47
N MET A 136 -7.91 -10.87 -20.02
CA MET A 136 -6.80 -9.92 -20.08
C MET A 136 -6.39 -9.46 -18.68
N MET A 137 -7.34 -9.03 -17.85
CA MET A 137 -7.01 -8.58 -16.48
C MET A 137 -6.42 -9.69 -15.62
N VAL A 138 -7.01 -10.89 -15.69
CA VAL A 138 -6.52 -12.05 -14.95
C VAL A 138 -5.13 -12.43 -15.45
N THR A 139 -4.90 -12.45 -16.76
CA THR A 139 -3.59 -12.73 -17.36
C THR A 139 -2.55 -11.69 -16.96
N SER A 140 -2.87 -10.39 -16.99
CA SER A 140 -1.97 -9.33 -16.53
C SER A 140 -1.64 -9.47 -15.03
N PHE A 141 -2.63 -9.79 -14.20
CA PHE A 141 -2.42 -10.02 -12.78
C PHE A 141 -1.54 -11.25 -12.51
N LEU A 142 -1.78 -12.37 -13.20
CA LEU A 142 -0.94 -13.57 -13.09
C LEU A 142 0.48 -13.31 -13.58
N GLY A 143 0.64 -12.62 -14.71
CA GLY A 143 1.95 -12.21 -15.22
C GLY A 143 2.69 -11.31 -14.23
N TYR A 144 1.98 -10.42 -13.52
CA TYR A 144 2.54 -9.64 -12.43
C TYR A 144 3.03 -10.53 -11.29
N LEU A 145 2.20 -11.45 -10.79
CA LEU A 145 2.61 -12.40 -9.73
C LEU A 145 3.82 -13.25 -10.13
N GLU A 146 3.88 -13.70 -11.39
CA GLU A 146 5.01 -14.47 -11.93
C GLU A 146 6.29 -13.63 -12.04
N SER A 147 6.15 -12.33 -12.33
CA SER A 147 7.28 -11.40 -12.41
C SER A 147 7.85 -11.01 -11.04
N GLU A 148 7.02 -11.07 -10.00
CA GLU A 148 7.43 -10.78 -8.64
C GLU A 148 8.18 -11.97 -8.03
N LYS A 149 9.49 -11.79 -7.82
CA LYS A 149 10.36 -12.83 -7.24
C LYS A 149 9.90 -13.29 -5.86
N CYS A 150 9.38 -12.37 -5.05
CA CYS A 150 8.92 -12.60 -3.67
C CYS A 150 7.77 -11.66 -3.34
N ILE A 151 6.74 -12.18 -2.66
CA ILE A 151 5.67 -11.38 -2.04
C ILE A 151 5.78 -11.60 -0.52
N TYR A 152 6.11 -10.54 0.21
CA TYR A 152 6.39 -10.62 1.65
C TYR A 152 5.14 -10.35 2.49
N VAL A 153 4.21 -11.31 2.49
CA VAL A 153 3.03 -11.28 3.33
C VAL A 153 2.94 -12.59 4.12
N LYS A 154 2.31 -12.55 5.30
CA LYS A 154 2.14 -13.76 6.12
C LYS A 154 1.18 -14.75 5.49
N GLN A 155 0.15 -14.24 4.81
CA GLN A 155 -0.91 -15.05 4.23
C GLN A 155 -1.36 -14.46 2.88
N ILE A 156 -1.61 -15.34 1.92
CA ILE A 156 -2.27 -15.01 0.66
C ILE A 156 -3.48 -15.92 0.52
N HIS A 157 -4.65 -15.33 0.30
CA HIS A 157 -5.90 -16.05 0.04
C HIS A 157 -6.40 -15.72 -1.35
N PHE A 158 -6.83 -16.74 -2.11
CA PHE A 158 -7.43 -16.58 -3.43
C PHE A 158 -8.87 -17.07 -3.41
N GLU A 159 -9.81 -16.26 -3.90
CA GLU A 159 -11.22 -16.64 -4.06
C GLU A 159 -11.64 -16.55 -5.54
N VAL A 160 -12.27 -17.62 -6.03
CA VAL A 160 -12.77 -17.73 -7.43
C VAL A 160 -11.66 -17.63 -8.49
N PHE A 161 -10.43 -18.05 -8.18
CA PHE A 161 -9.36 -18.15 -9.17
C PHE A 161 -9.26 -19.57 -9.76
N SER A 162 -9.03 -19.64 -11.06
CA SER A 162 -8.50 -20.83 -11.73
C SER A 162 -7.13 -20.49 -12.29
N PHE A 163 -6.12 -21.29 -11.94
CA PHE A 163 -4.76 -21.05 -12.41
C PHE A 163 -4.41 -21.79 -13.71
N GLY A 164 -5.38 -22.50 -14.32
CA GLY A 164 -5.19 -23.15 -15.63
C GLY A 164 -3.92 -24.01 -15.75
N GLY A 165 -3.46 -24.63 -14.65
CA GLY A 165 -2.18 -25.35 -14.60
C GLY A 165 -0.91 -24.50 -14.69
N ARG A 166 -1.00 -23.17 -14.89
CA ARG A 166 0.15 -22.25 -14.97
C ARG A 166 0.84 -22.05 -13.64
N LEU A 167 0.07 -21.99 -12.55
CA LEU A 167 0.64 -22.04 -11.21
C LEU A 167 0.81 -23.49 -10.78
N ASN A 168 1.94 -24.09 -11.17
CA ASN A 168 2.38 -25.38 -10.65
C ASN A 168 2.91 -25.18 -9.23
N CYS A 169 2.02 -24.83 -8.31
CA CYS A 169 2.33 -24.60 -6.92
C CYS A 169 2.37 -25.95 -6.20
N GLY A 170 3.54 -26.59 -6.20
CA GLY A 170 3.79 -27.72 -5.33
C GLY A 170 3.57 -27.31 -3.87
N GLY A 171 2.40 -27.66 -3.31
CA GLY A 171 2.09 -27.58 -1.89
C GLY A 171 1.97 -26.18 -1.30
N PHE A 172 0.81 -25.54 -1.45
CA PHE A 172 0.41 -24.48 -0.51
C PHE A 172 0.00 -25.12 0.82
N SER A 173 0.98 -25.28 1.70
CA SER A 173 0.76 -25.18 3.14
C SER A 173 1.47 -23.91 3.57
N LEU A 174 0.71 -22.85 3.81
CA LEU A 174 1.20 -21.55 4.28
C LEU A 174 1.72 -21.71 5.72
N ASP A 175 2.95 -22.16 5.88
CA ASP A 175 3.62 -22.15 7.18
C ASP A 175 4.25 -20.74 7.38
N PRO A 176 3.79 -19.93 8.35
CA PRO A 176 4.12 -18.50 8.47
C PRO A 176 5.60 -18.19 8.81
N GLY A 177 6.48 -19.18 8.84
CA GLY A 177 7.92 -19.02 9.06
C GLY A 177 8.81 -19.19 7.82
N ALA A 178 8.27 -19.68 6.69
CA ALA A 178 9.08 -19.98 5.50
C ALA A 178 9.06 -18.82 4.50
N CYS A 179 9.86 -17.78 4.78
CA CYS A 179 10.24 -16.83 3.76
C CYS A 179 10.92 -17.61 2.62
N THR A 180 10.41 -17.51 1.37
CA THR A 180 10.91 -18.09 0.09
C THR A 180 10.14 -19.29 -0.49
N GLN A 181 8.92 -19.07 -0.99
CA GLN A 181 8.46 -19.84 -2.15
C GLN A 181 8.80 -19.06 -3.42
N ARG A 182 9.84 -19.50 -4.14
CA ARG A 182 10.16 -19.01 -5.49
C ARG A 182 9.12 -19.59 -6.46
N PHE A 183 8.41 -18.75 -7.19
CA PHE A 183 7.78 -19.15 -8.43
C PHE A 183 8.89 -19.67 -9.36
N ARG A 184 8.98 -20.99 -9.55
CA ARG A 184 9.80 -21.57 -10.61
C ARG A 184 8.90 -21.67 -11.83
N SER A 185 9.12 -20.80 -12.82
CA SER A 185 8.48 -20.96 -14.12
C SER A 185 8.80 -22.35 -14.70
N PRO A 186 7.84 -23.01 -15.38
CA PRO A 186 8.11 -24.24 -16.09
C PRO A 186 9.17 -23.98 -17.16
N ARG A 187 10.27 -24.75 -17.14
CA ARG A 187 11.16 -24.84 -18.29
C ARG A 187 10.42 -25.64 -19.35
N TRP A 188 9.99 -24.97 -20.42
CA TRP A 188 9.70 -25.61 -21.70
C TRP A 188 11.02 -25.90 -22.42
#